data_AF-A0A3L7NX98-F1
#
_entry.id   AF-A0A3L7NX98-F1
#
_cell.length_a   1.000
_cell.length_b   1.000
_cell.length_c   1.000
_cell.angle_alpha   90.00
_cell.angle_beta   90.00
_cell.angle_gamma   90.00
#
_symmetry.space_group_name_H-M   'P 1'
#
loop_
_entity.id
_entity.type
_entity.pdbx_description
1 polymer ?
#
loop_
_entity_poly.entity_id
_entity_poly.type
_entity_poly.pdbx_seq_one_letter_code
_entity_poly.pdbx_strand_id
1 'polypeptide(L)'
;MSSGSSRLESQPEGGNYPSAWNSLIPAPSALIGGDSLFGDTLSHAVVAARSWLMERQHIEGYWLGELEGDTILESEYILLLTYLGRGQSELAKKCARTIAAEQLATGGWAQIPGGPIDLSISVKAYWTLKITGHDPNCEYMVRAREAIRAAGGAEKVNSFTRFYLALLGIISYQQCPAVPPELMFIPTWMPFNIYEMSAWSRTIVVPLSLIWAFQPVRKLPPEHQIDELFLNGADKLPVSMPPSEQLDGLKGKSWLNWHKVFSAIDIGWKTLERLHIKPLRSWAIRKAAKWMLDRFAKSDGLGAIFPPIIWSIISLKCLGYAEDSPEVAAALLELEKLTIHEGDTARLEPCRSPVWDTAISIIALRESGVSADSAPLRMAVDWLLSKEVRQRADWSLRKPHVEPAGWYFEFNNEFYPDIDDTIMATMALAKCLPGDSHAAWTAEFVPGETSPRTPATSDKVNTVIFGTTTSGSRAAVDV
;
A
#
# COMPACT_ATOMS: atom_id res chain seq x y z
N MET A 1 -22.93 -55.33 -30.05
CA MET A 1 -24.39 -55.11 -30.14
C MET A 1 -24.79 -54.28 -28.93
N SER A 2 -24.79 -52.95 -29.07
CA SER A 2 -26.01 -52.10 -29.14
C SER A 2 -26.94 -52.36 -27.94
N SER A 3 -27.11 -51.47 -26.97
CA SER A 3 -27.62 -50.07 -27.01
C SER A 3 -27.32 -49.44 -25.63
N GLY A 4 -27.14 -48.14 -25.38
CA GLY A 4 -27.59 -46.93 -26.05
C GLY A 4 -28.65 -46.20 -25.20
N SER A 5 -28.24 -45.44 -24.17
CA SER A 5 -28.99 -44.25 -23.70
C SER A 5 -28.17 -43.42 -22.70
N SER A 6 -27.89 -42.20 -23.12
CA SER A 6 -27.30 -41.07 -22.41
C SER A 6 -28.12 -40.58 -21.22
N ARG A 7 -27.46 -40.20 -20.11
CA ARG A 7 -27.98 -39.20 -19.16
C ARG A 7 -26.87 -38.24 -18.76
N LEU A 8 -27.20 -36.96 -18.91
CA LEU A 8 -26.39 -35.78 -18.69
C LEU A 8 -25.94 -35.65 -17.23
N GLU A 9 -24.68 -35.31 -17.04
CA GLU A 9 -24.13 -34.80 -15.79
C GLU A 9 -24.61 -33.36 -15.57
N SER A 10 -25.20 -33.13 -14.39
CA SER A 10 -25.67 -31.85 -13.89
C SER A 10 -24.49 -30.95 -13.50
N GLN A 11 -24.38 -29.78 -14.14
CA GLN A 11 -23.52 -28.70 -13.68
C GLN A 11 -24.09 -28.06 -12.39
N PRO A 12 -23.25 -27.61 -11.45
CA PRO A 12 -23.70 -26.93 -10.24
C PRO A 12 -24.15 -25.49 -10.56
N GLU A 13 -25.31 -25.14 -10.01
CA GLU A 13 -25.97 -23.84 -10.13
C GLU A 13 -25.08 -22.70 -9.63
N GLY A 14 -24.96 -21.65 -10.45
CA GLY A 14 -24.26 -20.42 -10.13
C GLY A 14 -24.95 -19.64 -9.02
N GLY A 15 -24.18 -19.23 -8.01
CA GLY A 15 -24.64 -18.42 -6.90
C GLY A 15 -25.16 -17.05 -7.33
N ASN A 16 -26.32 -16.69 -6.79
CA ASN A 16 -26.97 -15.39 -6.89
C ASN A 16 -26.09 -14.27 -6.33
N TYR A 17 -25.59 -13.40 -7.19
CA TYR A 17 -25.12 -12.07 -6.80
C TYR A 17 -26.34 -11.13 -6.61
N PRO A 18 -26.30 -10.17 -5.66
CA PRO A 18 -27.38 -9.21 -5.45
C PRO A 18 -27.65 -8.36 -6.70
N SER A 19 -28.91 -8.36 -7.13
CA SER A 19 -29.49 -7.77 -8.34
C SER A 19 -29.49 -6.23 -8.43
N ALA A 20 -28.75 -5.55 -7.55
CA ALA A 20 -28.73 -4.08 -7.47
C ALA A 20 -27.86 -3.41 -8.56
N TRP A 21 -26.98 -4.14 -9.24
CA TRP A 21 -26.08 -3.58 -10.26
C TRP A 21 -26.63 -3.68 -11.69
N ASN A 22 -27.55 -4.60 -11.96
CA ASN A 22 -28.11 -4.82 -13.30
C ASN A 22 -29.23 -3.83 -13.68
N SER A 23 -29.65 -2.95 -12.78
CA SER A 23 -30.72 -1.97 -13.02
C SER A 23 -30.20 -0.59 -13.49
N LEU A 24 -28.88 -0.40 -13.62
CA LEU A 24 -28.26 0.86 -14.06
C LEU A 24 -27.74 0.84 -15.52
N ILE A 25 -27.93 -0.26 -16.25
CA ILE A 25 -27.49 -0.37 -17.65
C ILE A 25 -28.69 -0.76 -18.53
N PRO A 26 -29.21 0.12 -19.39
CA PRO A 26 -30.24 -0.26 -20.34
C PRO A 26 -29.70 -1.31 -21.33
N ALA A 27 -30.47 -2.37 -21.59
CA ALA A 27 -30.11 -3.37 -22.58
C ALA A 27 -30.01 -2.75 -24.00
N PRO A 28 -28.98 -3.08 -24.80
CA PRO A 28 -28.64 -2.37 -26.04
C PRO A 28 -29.46 -2.83 -27.26
N SER A 29 -30.79 -2.89 -27.18
CA SER A 29 -31.60 -3.31 -28.34
C SER A 29 -32.97 -2.63 -28.50
N ALA A 30 -33.22 -1.50 -27.85
CA ALA A 30 -34.49 -0.77 -28.02
C ALA A 30 -34.30 0.75 -28.23
N LEU A 31 -33.41 1.18 -29.13
CA LEU A 31 -33.31 2.58 -29.57
C LEU A 31 -32.96 2.65 -31.06
N ILE A 32 -33.92 2.35 -31.93
CA ILE A 32 -33.84 2.72 -33.34
C ILE A 32 -34.78 3.91 -33.53
N GLY A 33 -34.21 5.12 -33.48
CA GLY A 33 -34.93 6.38 -33.67
C GLY A 33 -34.47 7.59 -32.84
N GLY A 34 -33.18 7.68 -32.44
CA GLY A 34 -32.71 8.76 -31.56
C GLY A 34 -31.25 9.21 -31.71
N ASP A 35 -30.58 8.94 -32.83
CA ASP A 35 -29.12 9.11 -32.97
C ASP A 35 -28.62 10.55 -32.77
N SER A 36 -29.43 11.60 -32.99
CA SER A 36 -29.00 12.99 -32.80
C SER A 36 -28.98 13.43 -31.33
N LEU A 37 -29.93 12.98 -30.50
CA LEU A 37 -30.05 13.41 -29.10
C LEU A 37 -29.00 12.74 -28.20
N PHE A 38 -28.68 11.47 -28.46
CA PHE A 38 -27.63 10.74 -27.74
C PHE A 38 -26.22 11.21 -28.14
N GLY A 39 -26.00 11.53 -29.42
CA GLY A 39 -24.75 12.11 -29.91
C GLY A 39 -24.45 13.48 -29.28
N ASP A 40 -25.47 14.34 -29.18
CA ASP A 40 -25.33 15.66 -28.55
C ASP A 40 -25.10 15.57 -27.05
N THR A 41 -25.82 14.67 -26.34
CA THR A 41 -25.68 14.51 -24.88
C THR A 41 -24.32 13.92 -24.49
N LEU A 42 -23.84 12.90 -25.21
CA LEU A 42 -22.52 12.30 -24.98
C LEU A 42 -21.40 13.31 -25.27
N SER A 43 -21.50 14.04 -26.39
CA SER A 43 -20.50 15.05 -26.74
C SER A 43 -20.41 16.14 -25.68
N HIS A 44 -21.55 16.63 -25.18
CA HIS A 44 -21.58 17.58 -24.08
C HIS A 44 -20.96 17.03 -22.80
N ALA A 45 -21.23 15.77 -22.44
CA ALA A 45 -20.63 15.13 -21.27
C ALA A 45 -19.10 15.02 -21.40
N VAL A 46 -18.58 14.65 -22.57
CA VAL A 46 -17.13 14.58 -22.84
C VAL A 46 -16.49 15.98 -22.78
N VAL A 47 -17.14 17.02 -23.34
CA VAL A 47 -16.67 18.40 -23.22
C VAL A 47 -16.61 18.82 -21.75
N ALA A 48 -17.68 18.59 -20.99
CA ALA A 48 -17.75 18.96 -19.58
C ALA A 48 -16.69 18.23 -18.74
N ALA A 49 -16.50 16.93 -18.96
CA ALA A 49 -15.48 16.14 -18.27
C ALA A 49 -14.05 16.63 -18.59
N ARG A 50 -13.76 16.99 -19.85
CA ARG A 50 -12.47 17.59 -20.23
C ARG A 50 -12.23 18.90 -19.50
N SER A 51 -13.21 19.82 -19.52
CA SER A 51 -13.10 21.11 -18.81
C SER A 51 -12.86 20.90 -17.32
N TRP A 52 -13.65 20.03 -16.69
CA TRP A 52 -13.53 19.71 -15.27
C TRP A 52 -12.13 19.15 -14.91
N LEU A 53 -11.58 18.29 -15.77
CA LEU A 53 -10.26 17.70 -15.57
C LEU A 53 -9.16 18.75 -15.78
N MET A 54 -9.23 19.56 -16.84
CA MET A 54 -8.25 20.63 -17.10
C MET A 54 -8.21 21.68 -15.99
N GLU A 55 -9.37 22.04 -15.43
CA GLU A 55 -9.47 22.99 -14.31
C GLU A 55 -8.76 22.50 -13.03
N ARG A 56 -8.50 21.19 -12.92
CA ARG A 56 -7.82 20.55 -11.78
C ARG A 56 -6.35 20.25 -12.03
N GLN A 57 -5.81 20.64 -13.17
CA GLN A 57 -4.38 20.53 -13.40
C GLN A 57 -3.66 21.45 -12.41
N HIS A 58 -2.65 20.92 -11.74
CA HIS A 58 -1.76 21.69 -10.89
C HIS A 58 -0.94 22.66 -11.75
N ILE A 59 -0.51 23.78 -11.17
CA ILE A 59 0.28 24.80 -11.89
C ILE A 59 1.63 24.26 -12.42
N GLU A 60 2.13 23.18 -11.83
CA GLU A 60 3.35 22.48 -12.28
C GLU A 60 3.08 21.45 -13.39
N GLY A 61 1.82 21.25 -13.80
CA GLY A 61 1.44 20.42 -14.94
C GLY A 61 0.87 19.04 -14.61
N TYR A 62 0.94 18.58 -13.37
CA TYR A 62 0.42 17.28 -12.96
C TYR A 62 -1.05 17.31 -12.51
N TRP A 63 -1.65 16.13 -12.39
CA TRP A 63 -2.89 15.90 -11.67
C TRP A 63 -2.62 15.11 -10.40
N LEU A 64 -3.42 15.34 -9.38
CA LEU A 64 -3.36 14.62 -8.12
C LEU A 64 -4.78 14.50 -7.56
N GLY A 65 -5.26 13.27 -7.46
CA GLY A 65 -6.42 12.92 -6.65
C GLY A 65 -6.01 12.69 -5.20
N GLU A 66 -6.98 12.76 -4.30
CA GLU A 66 -6.81 12.24 -2.95
C GLU A 66 -6.81 10.70 -3.01
N LEU A 67 -5.81 10.08 -2.36
CA LEU A 67 -5.78 8.63 -2.19
C LEU A 67 -6.39 8.24 -0.84
N GLU A 68 -7.66 7.85 -0.84
CA GLU A 68 -8.37 7.47 0.38
C GLU A 68 -7.77 6.21 1.03
N GLY A 69 -7.74 6.20 2.37
CA GLY A 69 -7.36 5.07 3.20
C GLY A 69 -8.41 4.81 4.28
N ASP A 70 -8.20 3.77 5.08
CA ASP A 70 -9.01 3.56 6.29
C ASP A 70 -8.37 4.23 7.51
N THR A 71 -9.11 4.31 8.63
CA THR A 71 -8.69 4.93 9.89
C THR A 71 -7.37 4.41 10.51
N ILE A 72 -6.76 3.37 9.95
CA ILE A 72 -5.45 2.87 10.35
C ILE A 72 -4.37 3.96 10.26
N LEU A 73 -4.45 4.86 9.29
CA LEU A 73 -3.43 5.88 9.04
C LEU A 73 -3.44 6.92 10.17
N GLU A 74 -4.60 7.47 10.49
CA GLU A 74 -4.82 8.38 11.63
C GLU A 74 -4.46 7.69 12.94
N SER A 75 -4.89 6.43 13.10
CA SER A 75 -4.63 5.70 14.33
C SER A 75 -3.14 5.49 14.55
N GLU A 76 -2.42 5.00 13.55
CA GLU A 76 -0.97 4.77 13.65
C GLU A 76 -0.18 6.06 13.79
N TYR A 77 -0.65 7.17 13.20
CA TYR A 77 -0.02 8.46 13.41
C TYR A 77 -0.20 8.95 14.85
N ILE A 78 -1.39 8.80 15.45
CA ILE A 78 -1.59 9.09 16.88
C ILE A 78 -0.71 8.19 17.76
N LEU A 79 -0.54 6.91 17.42
CA LEU A 79 0.32 5.99 18.17
C LEU A 79 1.81 6.41 18.08
N LEU A 80 2.27 6.85 16.92
CA LEU A 80 3.60 7.46 16.76
C LEU A 80 3.73 8.73 17.60
N LEU A 81 2.78 9.66 17.49
CA LEU A 81 2.78 10.90 18.27
C LEU A 81 2.79 10.58 19.77
N THR A 82 2.05 9.56 20.20
CA THR A 82 2.04 9.09 21.58
C THR A 82 3.41 8.58 22.02
N TYR A 83 4.08 7.77 21.20
CA TYR A 83 5.45 7.34 21.43
C TYR A 83 6.42 8.54 21.55
N LEU A 84 6.23 9.59 20.75
CA LEU A 84 6.99 10.84 20.83
C LEU A 84 6.53 11.78 21.97
N GLY A 85 5.46 11.44 22.70
CA GLY A 85 4.96 12.24 23.84
C GLY A 85 4.02 13.36 23.46
N ARG A 86 3.45 13.30 22.25
CA ARG A 86 2.56 14.27 21.62
C ARG A 86 1.19 13.67 21.31
N GLY A 87 0.82 12.57 21.97
CA GLY A 87 -0.45 11.85 21.75
C GLY A 87 -1.71 12.65 22.06
N GLN A 88 -1.59 13.78 22.77
CA GLN A 88 -2.68 14.72 23.06
C GLN A 88 -2.52 16.07 22.35
N SER A 89 -1.65 16.14 21.34
CA SER A 89 -1.51 17.33 20.49
C SER A 89 -2.81 17.64 19.75
N GLU A 90 -2.97 18.88 19.29
CA GLU A 90 -4.15 19.27 18.51
C GLU A 90 -4.28 18.46 17.22
N LEU A 91 -3.16 18.14 16.56
CA LEU A 91 -3.14 17.25 15.41
C LEU A 91 -3.70 15.85 15.76
N ALA A 92 -3.23 15.24 16.86
CA ALA A 92 -3.76 13.95 17.31
C ALA A 92 -5.27 14.00 17.59
N LYS A 93 -5.77 15.09 18.17
CA LYS A 93 -7.21 15.29 18.39
C LYS A 93 -8.00 15.50 17.10
N LYS A 94 -7.42 16.16 16.09
CA LYS A 94 -8.03 16.29 14.75
C LYS A 94 -8.16 14.93 14.08
N CYS A 95 -7.10 14.12 14.10
CA CYS A 95 -7.12 12.73 13.63
C CYS A 95 -8.16 11.88 14.39
N ALA A 96 -8.25 12.03 15.72
CA ALA A 96 -9.22 11.33 16.53
C ALA A 96 -10.68 11.67 16.17
N ARG A 97 -10.97 12.93 15.78
CA ARG A 97 -12.30 13.30 15.30
C ARG A 97 -12.65 12.62 13.97
N THR A 98 -11.70 12.49 13.05
CA THR A 98 -11.86 11.69 11.82
C THR A 98 -12.18 10.23 12.16
N ILE A 99 -11.37 9.61 13.03
CA ILE A 99 -11.58 8.22 13.49
C ILE A 99 -12.99 8.06 14.08
N ALA A 100 -13.42 8.97 14.95
CA ALA A 100 -14.75 8.89 15.57
C ALA A 100 -15.89 9.00 14.55
N ALA A 101 -15.73 9.80 13.50
CA ALA A 101 -16.73 10.00 12.46
C ALA A 101 -16.94 8.77 11.55
N GLU A 102 -15.90 7.95 11.39
CA GLU A 102 -15.92 6.76 10.53
C GLU A 102 -16.33 5.47 11.25
N GLN A 103 -16.73 5.55 12.52
CA GLN A 103 -17.17 4.37 13.25
C GLN A 103 -18.42 3.74 12.60
N LEU A 104 -18.40 2.43 12.44
CA LEU A 104 -19.56 1.67 11.95
C LEU A 104 -20.74 1.77 12.93
N ALA A 105 -21.95 1.70 12.39
CA ALA A 105 -23.18 1.65 13.20
C ALA A 105 -23.21 0.44 14.16
N THR A 106 -22.56 -0.67 13.79
CA THR A 106 -22.39 -1.86 14.63
C THR A 106 -21.34 -1.70 15.73
N GLY A 107 -20.62 -0.58 15.75
CA GLY A 107 -19.36 -0.41 16.47
C GLY A 107 -18.17 -0.95 15.68
N GLY A 108 -16.98 -0.52 16.09
CA GLY A 108 -15.74 -0.85 15.39
C GLY A 108 -15.56 -0.05 14.10
N TRP A 109 -14.54 -0.46 13.33
CA TRP A 109 -14.07 0.18 12.10
C TRP A 109 -13.75 -0.88 11.04
N ALA A 110 -13.88 -0.51 9.78
CA ALA A 110 -13.66 -1.39 8.63
C ALA A 110 -12.46 -0.94 7.80
N GLN A 111 -11.92 -1.85 6.99
CA GLN A 111 -10.86 -1.56 6.02
C GLN A 111 -11.37 -0.86 4.75
N ILE A 112 -12.65 -1.04 4.42
CA ILE A 112 -13.29 -0.43 3.26
C ILE A 112 -14.65 0.14 3.65
N PRO A 113 -15.16 1.17 2.96
CA PRO A 113 -16.48 1.73 3.22
C PRO A 113 -17.57 0.66 3.18
N GLY A 114 -18.36 0.56 4.26
CA GLY A 114 -19.41 -0.44 4.41
C GLY A 114 -18.93 -1.88 4.60
N GLY A 115 -17.62 -2.10 4.76
CA GLY A 115 -17.04 -3.42 5.05
C GLY A 115 -17.34 -3.93 6.47
N PRO A 116 -16.98 -5.20 6.76
CA PRO A 116 -17.10 -5.74 8.11
C PRO A 116 -16.07 -5.11 9.05
N ILE A 117 -16.30 -5.29 10.36
CA ILE A 117 -15.32 -4.91 11.39
C ILE A 117 -13.97 -5.59 11.14
N ASP A 118 -12.89 -4.81 11.15
CA ASP A 118 -11.51 -5.31 11.24
C ASP A 118 -10.99 -5.10 12.66
N LEU A 119 -10.48 -6.18 13.29
CA LEU A 119 -10.02 -6.14 14.67
C LEU A 119 -8.76 -5.29 14.87
N SER A 120 -7.85 -5.28 13.89
CA SER A 120 -6.60 -4.52 14.01
C SER A 120 -6.85 -3.02 13.90
N ILE A 121 -7.66 -2.61 12.91
CA ILE A 121 -8.11 -1.23 12.74
C ILE A 121 -8.91 -0.81 13.98
N SER A 122 -9.88 -1.62 14.40
CA SER A 122 -10.79 -1.24 15.50
C SER A 122 -10.10 -1.12 16.85
N VAL A 123 -9.17 -2.02 17.17
CA VAL A 123 -8.40 -1.94 18.42
C VAL A 123 -7.54 -0.68 18.45
N LYS A 124 -6.88 -0.34 17.33
CA LYS A 124 -6.07 0.89 17.25
C LYS A 124 -6.94 2.14 17.33
N ALA A 125 -8.05 2.19 16.60
CA ALA A 125 -9.00 3.31 16.63
C ALA A 125 -9.58 3.55 18.04
N TYR A 126 -10.09 2.52 18.72
CA TYR A 126 -10.54 2.66 20.11
C TYR A 126 -9.42 3.17 21.02
N TRP A 127 -8.22 2.62 20.88
CA TRP A 127 -7.09 2.97 21.73
C TRP A 127 -6.67 4.43 21.56
N THR A 128 -6.63 4.94 20.34
CA THR A 128 -6.23 6.32 20.04
C THR A 128 -7.28 7.32 20.45
N LEU A 129 -8.57 6.99 20.33
CA LEU A 129 -9.66 7.77 20.92
C LEU A 129 -9.49 7.88 22.45
N LYS A 130 -9.19 6.78 23.13
CA LYS A 130 -8.94 6.79 24.58
C LYS A 130 -7.72 7.66 24.94
N ILE A 131 -6.61 7.53 24.21
CA ILE A 131 -5.39 8.36 24.41
C ILE A 131 -5.67 9.85 24.24
N THR A 132 -6.54 10.22 23.30
CA THR A 132 -6.89 11.61 22.98
C THR A 132 -7.99 12.21 23.87
N GLY A 133 -8.46 11.44 24.86
CA GLY A 133 -9.34 11.92 25.93
C GLY A 133 -10.81 11.54 25.78
N HIS A 134 -11.16 10.64 24.86
CA HIS A 134 -12.53 10.15 24.72
C HIS A 134 -12.86 9.20 25.89
N ASP A 135 -13.97 9.45 26.60
CA ASP A 135 -14.38 8.65 27.77
C ASP A 135 -14.74 7.22 27.35
N PRO A 136 -14.06 6.17 27.88
CA PRO A 136 -14.37 4.77 27.53
C PRO A 136 -15.79 4.33 27.93
N ASN A 137 -16.52 5.12 28.72
CA ASN A 137 -17.89 4.83 29.14
C ASN A 137 -18.97 5.55 28.32
N CYS A 138 -18.59 6.45 27.40
CA CYS A 138 -19.56 7.06 26.51
C CYS A 138 -20.07 6.04 25.45
N GLU A 139 -21.25 6.32 24.90
CA GLU A 139 -22.03 5.35 24.11
C GLU A 139 -21.23 4.70 22.96
N TYR A 140 -20.60 5.51 22.10
CA TYR A 140 -19.86 4.99 20.93
C TYR A 140 -18.57 4.25 21.31
N MET A 141 -17.94 4.58 22.44
CA MET A 141 -16.78 3.84 22.97
C MET A 141 -17.20 2.49 23.52
N VAL A 142 -18.29 2.44 24.31
CA VAL A 142 -18.86 1.18 24.80
C VAL A 142 -19.26 0.29 23.63
N ARG A 143 -19.93 0.84 22.62
CA ARG A 143 -20.31 0.11 21.40
C ARG A 143 -19.10 -0.48 20.68
N ALA A 144 -18.02 0.29 20.50
CA ALA A 144 -16.77 -0.23 19.94
C ALA A 144 -16.16 -1.35 20.78
N ARG A 145 -16.07 -1.18 22.10
CA ARG A 145 -15.54 -2.21 23.01
C ARG A 145 -16.31 -3.52 22.87
N GLU A 146 -17.64 -3.47 22.94
CA GLU A 146 -18.46 -4.67 22.84
C GLU A 146 -18.32 -5.33 21.46
N ALA A 147 -18.27 -4.55 20.37
CA ALA A 147 -18.05 -5.07 19.03
C ALA A 147 -16.68 -5.76 18.88
N ILE A 148 -15.60 -5.14 19.40
CA ILE A 148 -14.24 -5.71 19.41
C ILE A 148 -14.22 -7.02 20.20
N ARG A 149 -14.80 -7.04 21.40
CA ARG A 149 -14.86 -8.25 22.23
C ARG A 149 -15.66 -9.36 21.55
N ALA A 150 -16.80 -9.04 20.96
CA ALA A 150 -17.63 -10.00 20.21
C ALA A 150 -16.90 -10.59 18.99
N ALA A 151 -16.05 -9.81 18.32
CA ALA A 151 -15.24 -10.27 17.20
C ALA A 151 -14.01 -11.12 17.63
N GLY A 152 -13.75 -11.27 18.93
CA GLY A 152 -12.69 -12.12 19.48
C GLY A 152 -11.58 -11.38 20.22
N GLY A 153 -11.78 -10.08 20.47
CA GLY A 153 -10.90 -9.26 21.29
C GLY A 153 -9.56 -8.90 20.63
N ALA A 154 -8.76 -8.15 21.38
CA ALA A 154 -7.41 -7.75 20.96
C ALA A 154 -6.44 -8.95 20.79
N GLU A 155 -6.83 -10.16 21.20
CA GLU A 155 -6.10 -11.41 20.96
C GLU A 155 -5.91 -11.75 19.49
N LYS A 156 -6.84 -11.32 18.63
CA LYS A 156 -6.86 -11.64 17.19
C LYS A 156 -6.26 -10.56 16.29
N VAL A 157 -5.61 -9.54 16.86
CA VAL A 157 -4.95 -8.49 16.05
C VAL A 157 -3.75 -9.04 15.28
N ASN A 158 -3.44 -8.39 14.16
CA ASN A 158 -2.31 -8.74 13.30
C ASN A 158 -0.94 -8.41 13.94
N SER A 159 0.13 -8.83 13.28
CA SER A 159 1.50 -8.63 13.74
C SER A 159 1.88 -7.16 13.90
N PHE A 160 1.45 -6.27 12.98
CA PHE A 160 1.74 -4.84 13.06
C PHE A 160 1.13 -4.19 14.30
N THR A 161 -0.11 -4.54 14.61
CA THR A 161 -0.79 -4.04 15.80
C THR A 161 -0.07 -4.51 17.07
N ARG A 162 0.44 -5.76 17.11
CA ARG A 162 1.28 -6.23 18.22
C ARG A 162 2.54 -5.37 18.41
N PHE A 163 3.19 -4.93 17.32
CA PHE A 163 4.34 -4.03 17.43
C PHE A 163 3.98 -2.69 18.08
N TYR A 164 2.84 -2.09 17.75
CA TYR A 164 2.36 -0.87 18.43
C TYR A 164 1.98 -1.12 19.89
N LEU A 165 1.31 -2.24 20.18
CA LEU A 165 0.99 -2.65 21.55
C LEU A 165 2.28 -2.80 22.39
N ALA A 166 3.35 -3.37 21.81
CA ALA A 166 4.64 -3.51 22.48
C ALA A 166 5.33 -2.15 22.65
N LEU A 167 5.32 -1.32 21.61
CA LEU A 167 5.92 0.03 21.59
C LEU A 167 5.39 0.91 22.73
N LEU A 168 4.09 0.82 23.03
CA LEU A 168 3.45 1.60 24.11
C LEU A 168 3.20 0.78 25.40
N GLY A 169 3.84 -0.39 25.51
CA GLY A 169 3.94 -1.14 26.76
C GLY A 169 2.71 -1.93 27.19
N ILE A 170 1.75 -2.19 26.29
CA ILE A 170 0.59 -3.07 26.56
C ILE A 170 1.01 -4.55 26.56
N ILE A 171 1.90 -4.94 25.65
CA ILE A 171 2.45 -6.30 25.56
C ILE A 171 3.98 -6.28 25.57
N SER A 172 4.60 -7.46 25.71
CA SER A 172 6.04 -7.62 25.52
C SER A 172 6.39 -7.78 24.04
N TYR A 173 7.57 -7.31 23.62
CA TYR A 173 8.14 -7.63 22.31
C TYR A 173 8.30 -9.14 22.07
N GLN A 174 8.38 -9.97 23.12
CA GLN A 174 8.39 -11.43 22.97
C GLN A 174 7.10 -11.97 22.32
N GLN A 175 5.99 -11.24 22.43
CA GLN A 175 4.70 -11.60 21.84
C GLN A 175 4.56 -11.07 20.39
N CYS A 176 5.54 -10.33 19.88
CA CYS A 176 5.63 -9.89 18.48
C CYS A 176 6.43 -10.91 17.66
N PRO A 177 6.20 -11.06 16.34
CA PRO A 177 7.10 -11.83 15.48
C PRO A 177 8.53 -11.28 15.52
N ALA A 178 9.53 -12.16 15.57
CA ALA A 178 10.93 -11.77 15.53
C ALA A 178 11.31 -11.22 14.14
N VAL A 179 11.93 -10.04 14.13
CA VAL A 179 12.46 -9.41 12.92
C VAL A 179 13.95 -9.07 13.18
N PRO A 180 14.85 -10.05 13.15
CA PRO A 180 16.24 -9.81 13.52
C PRO A 180 17.00 -9.00 12.48
N PRO A 181 17.74 -7.93 12.83
CA PRO A 181 18.53 -7.18 11.86
C PRO A 181 19.59 -8.04 11.15
N GLU A 182 19.96 -9.20 11.70
CA GLU A 182 20.85 -10.19 11.08
C GLU A 182 20.33 -10.67 9.71
N LEU A 183 19.05 -10.48 9.38
CA LEU A 183 18.51 -10.67 8.03
C LEU A 183 19.26 -9.88 6.95
N MET A 184 19.92 -8.77 7.33
CA MET A 184 20.75 -7.96 6.43
C MET A 184 22.02 -8.68 5.96
N PHE A 185 22.41 -9.79 6.59
CA PHE A 185 23.57 -10.60 6.19
C PHE A 185 23.22 -11.78 5.29
N ILE A 186 21.94 -12.09 5.11
CA ILE A 186 21.53 -13.19 4.24
C ILE A 186 21.98 -12.85 2.80
N PRO A 187 22.81 -13.69 2.16
CA PRO A 187 23.29 -13.45 0.81
C PRO A 187 22.16 -13.37 -0.21
N THR A 188 22.34 -12.56 -1.26
CA THR A 188 21.33 -12.33 -2.31
C THR A 188 20.96 -13.57 -3.12
N TRP A 189 21.76 -14.63 -3.09
CA TRP A 189 21.46 -15.91 -3.74
C TRP A 189 20.57 -16.84 -2.89
N MET A 190 20.32 -16.53 -1.61
CA MET A 190 19.44 -17.31 -0.74
C MET A 190 17.98 -16.87 -0.85
N PRO A 191 16.98 -17.78 -0.78
CA PRO A 191 15.57 -17.46 -1.02
C PRO A 191 14.88 -16.60 0.07
N PHE A 192 15.56 -16.26 1.17
CA PHE A 192 15.00 -15.50 2.30
C PHE A 192 15.70 -14.16 2.52
N ASN A 193 16.53 -13.72 1.57
CA ASN A 193 17.18 -12.43 1.68
C ASN A 193 16.17 -11.28 1.44
N ILE A 194 16.48 -10.08 1.90
CA ILE A 194 15.56 -8.94 1.84
C ILE A 194 15.14 -8.56 0.40
N TYR A 195 15.95 -8.89 -0.61
CA TYR A 195 15.67 -8.61 -2.01
C TYR A 195 14.80 -9.69 -2.69
N GLU A 196 14.40 -10.73 -1.95
CA GLU A 196 13.28 -11.64 -2.29
C GLU A 196 11.92 -11.13 -1.78
N MET A 197 11.91 -10.12 -0.90
CA MET A 197 10.69 -9.45 -0.47
C MET A 197 10.28 -8.40 -1.51
N SER A 198 8.97 -8.12 -1.62
CA SER A 198 8.48 -6.96 -2.39
C SER A 198 9.08 -5.67 -1.85
N ALA A 199 9.18 -4.64 -2.70
CA ALA A 199 9.76 -3.35 -2.33
C ALA A 199 9.10 -2.76 -1.08
N TRP A 200 7.76 -2.70 -1.04
CA TRP A 200 7.02 -2.22 0.13
C TRP A 200 7.28 -3.06 1.39
N SER A 201 7.45 -4.38 1.27
CA SER A 201 7.66 -5.24 2.45
C SER A 201 9.06 -5.00 3.01
N ARG A 202 10.03 -4.82 2.10
CA ARG A 202 11.42 -4.55 2.44
C ARG A 202 11.59 -3.23 3.19
N THR A 203 10.93 -2.17 2.71
CA THR A 203 10.95 -0.85 3.35
C THR A 203 10.29 -0.85 4.73
N ILE A 204 9.40 -1.79 5.03
CA ILE A 204 8.82 -1.98 6.36
C ILE A 204 9.71 -2.85 7.26
N VAL A 205 10.20 -3.99 6.74
CA VAL A 205 10.95 -5.00 7.51
C VAL A 205 12.28 -4.46 8.01
N VAL A 206 12.98 -3.63 7.22
CA VAL A 206 14.30 -3.12 7.63
C VAL A 206 14.20 -2.18 8.85
N PRO A 207 13.32 -1.15 8.89
CA PRO A 207 13.06 -0.38 10.11
C PRO A 207 12.53 -1.24 11.27
N LEU A 208 11.57 -2.15 11.03
CA LEU A 208 11.09 -3.05 12.08
C LEU A 208 12.22 -3.91 12.68
N SER A 209 13.25 -4.23 11.89
CA SER A 209 14.40 -4.98 12.40
C SER A 209 15.24 -4.19 13.42
N LEU A 210 15.30 -2.87 13.26
CA LEU A 210 15.91 -1.97 14.24
C LEU A 210 15.04 -1.92 15.50
N ILE A 211 13.73 -1.76 15.33
CA ILE A 211 12.77 -1.75 16.46
C ILE A 211 12.84 -3.06 17.24
N TRP A 212 12.93 -4.22 16.57
CA TRP A 212 13.14 -5.50 17.21
C TRP A 212 14.45 -5.58 17.99
N ALA A 213 15.53 -5.00 17.46
CA ALA A 213 16.84 -5.01 18.08
C ALA A 213 16.91 -4.16 19.36
N PHE A 214 16.20 -3.02 19.37
CA PHE A 214 16.21 -2.06 20.48
C PHE A 214 15.05 -2.25 21.47
N GLN A 215 13.91 -2.79 21.01
CA GLN A 215 12.68 -3.01 21.79
C GLN A 215 12.25 -1.76 22.58
N PRO A 216 12.09 -0.60 21.92
CA PRO A 216 11.71 0.64 22.59
C PRO A 216 10.35 0.52 23.26
N VAL A 217 10.21 1.01 24.49
CA VAL A 217 8.92 1.00 25.20
C VAL A 217 8.66 2.37 25.82
N ARG A 218 7.49 2.93 25.52
CA ARG A 218 6.91 4.05 26.27
C ARG A 218 5.68 3.58 27.02
N LYS A 219 5.83 3.29 28.32
CA LYS A 219 4.70 2.87 29.15
C LYS A 219 3.67 3.99 29.27
N LEU A 220 2.44 3.67 28.91
CA LEU A 220 1.30 4.56 29.09
C LEU A 220 0.75 4.49 30.52
N PRO A 221 0.17 5.59 31.03
CA PRO A 221 -0.50 5.56 32.32
C PRO A 221 -1.79 4.70 32.25
N PRO A 222 -2.31 4.20 33.39
CA PRO A 222 -3.43 3.25 33.42
C PRO A 222 -4.67 3.70 32.65
N GLU A 223 -4.98 5.00 32.67
CA GLU A 223 -6.11 5.62 31.97
C GLU A 223 -6.00 5.55 30.43
N HIS A 224 -4.83 5.26 29.88
CA HIS A 224 -4.60 5.10 28.44
C HIS A 224 -4.31 3.64 28.04
N GLN A 225 -4.39 2.69 28.97
CA GLN A 225 -4.32 1.26 28.67
C GLN A 225 -5.65 0.75 28.11
N ILE A 226 -5.68 -0.47 27.59
CA ILE A 226 -6.84 -1.04 26.86
C ILE A 226 -7.17 -2.47 27.28
N ASP A 227 -6.95 -2.80 28.56
CA ASP A 227 -7.22 -4.14 29.10
C ASP A 227 -8.66 -4.60 28.84
N GLU A 228 -9.61 -3.65 28.79
CA GLU A 228 -11.01 -3.93 28.51
C GLU A 228 -11.29 -4.49 27.10
N LEU A 229 -10.33 -4.39 26.17
CA LEU A 229 -10.44 -4.96 24.83
C LEU A 229 -9.98 -6.42 24.75
N PHE A 230 -9.26 -6.92 25.76
CA PHE A 230 -8.79 -8.30 25.82
C PHE A 230 -9.85 -9.19 26.48
N LEU A 231 -10.06 -10.38 25.93
CA LEU A 231 -10.92 -11.39 26.54
C LEU A 231 -10.25 -12.07 27.74
N ASN A 232 -8.96 -12.35 27.63
CA ASN A 232 -8.20 -13.16 28.58
C ASN A 232 -7.06 -12.39 29.28
N GLY A 233 -6.74 -11.19 28.80
CA GLY A 233 -5.64 -10.34 29.27
C GLY A 233 -4.48 -10.28 28.28
N ALA A 234 -3.82 -9.12 28.23
CA ALA A 234 -2.71 -8.84 27.31
C ALA A 234 -1.47 -9.74 27.57
N ASP A 235 -1.26 -10.16 28.82
CA ASP A 235 -0.18 -11.06 29.24
C ASP A 235 -0.31 -12.48 28.66
N LYS A 236 -1.53 -12.89 28.28
CA LYS A 236 -1.82 -14.23 27.76
C LYS A 236 -1.76 -14.34 26.24
N LEU A 237 -1.42 -13.25 25.54
CA LEU A 237 -1.21 -13.30 24.09
C LEU A 237 -0.13 -14.33 23.75
N PRO A 238 -0.34 -15.21 22.75
CA PRO A 238 0.66 -16.22 22.41
C PRO A 238 1.95 -15.57 21.90
N VAL A 239 3.08 -16.17 22.28
CA VAL A 239 4.43 -15.73 21.90
C VAL A 239 4.63 -15.74 20.39
N SER A 240 4.16 -16.78 19.71
CA SER A 240 4.14 -16.86 18.25
C SER A 240 2.76 -16.48 17.70
N MET A 241 2.72 -16.01 16.45
CA MET A 241 1.44 -15.76 15.79
C MET A 241 0.66 -17.07 15.59
N PRO A 242 -0.65 -17.10 15.89
CA PRO A 242 -1.48 -18.24 15.56
C PRO A 242 -1.59 -18.41 14.03
N PRO A 243 -1.99 -19.60 13.54
CA PRO A 243 -2.41 -19.78 12.15
C PRO A 243 -3.47 -18.73 11.76
N SER A 244 -3.41 -18.25 10.52
CA SER A 244 -4.42 -17.32 9.99
C SER A 244 -5.42 -18.10 9.16
N GLU A 245 -6.65 -18.21 9.64
CA GLU A 245 -7.72 -18.91 8.90
C GLU A 245 -7.95 -18.32 7.50
N GLN A 246 -7.75 -17.01 7.34
CA GLN A 246 -7.91 -16.29 6.08
C GLN A 246 -6.77 -16.58 5.09
N LEU A 247 -5.51 -16.49 5.53
CA LEU A 247 -4.34 -16.61 4.65
C LEU A 247 -3.89 -18.06 4.46
N ASP A 248 -4.04 -18.91 5.48
CA ASP A 248 -3.56 -20.29 5.42
C ASP A 248 -4.40 -21.14 4.46
N GLY A 249 -5.68 -20.79 4.27
CA GLY A 249 -6.55 -21.41 3.27
C GLY A 249 -6.14 -21.12 1.81
N LEU A 250 -5.37 -20.05 1.58
CA LEU A 250 -4.86 -19.66 0.26
C LEU A 250 -3.50 -20.29 -0.07
N LYS A 251 -2.89 -21.00 0.88
CA LYS A 251 -1.57 -21.61 0.68
C LYS A 251 -1.65 -22.82 -0.25
N GLY A 252 -0.76 -22.85 -1.24
CA GLY A 252 -0.53 -24.05 -2.04
C GLY A 252 -0.17 -25.25 -1.15
N LYS A 253 -0.68 -26.43 -1.48
CA LYS A 253 -0.38 -27.67 -0.73
C LYS A 253 1.13 -27.90 -0.75
N SER A 254 1.75 -27.86 0.43
CA SER A 254 3.15 -28.19 0.62
C SER A 254 3.28 -29.43 1.49
N TRP A 255 4.28 -30.27 1.21
CA TRP A 255 4.63 -31.40 2.07
C TRP A 255 5.23 -30.94 3.41
N LEU A 256 5.78 -29.71 3.45
CA LEU A 256 6.28 -29.05 4.65
C LEU A 256 5.17 -28.24 5.30
N ASN A 257 5.01 -28.38 6.61
CA ASN A 257 4.19 -27.47 7.39
C ASN A 257 4.99 -26.19 7.67
N TRP A 258 4.94 -25.24 6.73
CA TRP A 258 5.65 -23.96 6.83
C TRP A 258 5.28 -23.16 8.08
N HIS A 259 4.04 -23.25 8.56
CA HIS A 259 3.65 -22.60 9.81
C HIS A 259 4.50 -23.12 10.98
N LYS A 260 4.62 -24.45 11.13
CA LYS A 260 5.48 -25.03 12.18
C LYS A 260 6.94 -24.65 12.01
N VAL A 261 7.45 -24.63 10.78
CA VAL A 261 8.85 -24.24 10.49
C VAL A 261 9.10 -22.79 10.91
N PHE A 262 8.29 -21.84 10.45
CA PHE A 262 8.47 -20.43 10.79
C PHE A 262 8.21 -20.15 12.27
N SER A 263 7.24 -20.80 12.90
CA SER A 263 7.02 -20.71 14.35
C SER A 263 8.21 -21.25 15.15
N ALA A 264 8.84 -22.34 14.70
CA ALA A 264 10.05 -22.86 15.34
C ALA A 264 11.24 -21.91 15.18
N ILE A 265 11.41 -21.29 14.01
CA ILE A 265 12.45 -20.27 13.76
C ILE A 265 12.22 -19.05 14.67
N ASP A 266 11.00 -18.54 14.73
CA ASP A 266 10.60 -17.40 15.57
C ASP A 266 10.87 -17.65 17.06
N ILE A 267 10.40 -18.78 17.59
CA ILE A 267 10.63 -19.19 18.99
C ILE A 267 12.12 -19.43 19.26
N GLY A 268 12.83 -20.05 18.33
CA GLY A 268 14.27 -20.27 18.41
C GLY A 268 15.02 -18.95 18.53
N TRP A 269 14.69 -17.98 17.67
CA TRP A 269 15.30 -16.66 17.70
C TRP A 269 15.03 -15.92 19.01
N LYS A 270 13.78 -15.90 19.47
CA LYS A 270 13.39 -15.33 20.77
C LYS A 270 14.12 -15.98 21.94
N THR A 271 14.42 -17.27 21.84
CA THR A 271 15.20 -17.98 22.85
C THR A 271 16.66 -17.54 22.84
N LEU A 272 17.28 -17.38 21.67
CA LEU A 272 18.63 -16.80 21.56
C LEU A 272 18.70 -15.36 22.10
N GLU A 273 17.66 -14.55 21.84
CA GLU A 273 17.53 -13.20 22.39
C GLU A 273 17.53 -13.20 23.92
N ARG A 274 16.73 -14.09 24.55
CA ARG A 274 16.66 -14.24 26.02
C ARG A 274 17.98 -14.72 26.62
N LEU A 275 18.72 -15.57 25.90
CA LEU A 275 20.05 -16.04 26.31
C LEU A 275 21.16 -15.03 26.02
N HIS A 276 20.84 -13.84 25.49
CA HIS A 276 21.79 -12.79 25.10
C HIS A 276 22.83 -13.24 24.04
N ILE A 277 22.51 -14.26 23.25
CA ILE A 277 23.37 -14.78 22.17
C ILE A 277 23.05 -14.01 20.89
N LYS A 278 23.75 -12.90 20.65
CA LYS A 278 23.48 -11.97 19.53
C LYS A 278 24.76 -11.58 18.77
N PRO A 279 25.51 -12.56 18.23
CA PRO A 279 26.75 -12.26 17.52
C PRO A 279 26.45 -11.33 16.32
N LEU A 280 27.32 -10.35 16.09
CA LEU A 280 27.22 -9.40 14.98
C LEU A 280 26.01 -8.44 15.01
N ARG A 281 25.19 -8.43 16.08
CA ARG A 281 24.02 -7.53 16.22
C ARG A 281 24.35 -6.07 15.91
N SER A 282 25.43 -5.52 16.46
CA SER A 282 25.83 -4.13 16.21
C SER A 282 26.20 -3.86 14.75
N TRP A 283 26.77 -4.85 14.05
CA TRP A 283 27.06 -4.74 12.63
C TRP A 283 25.78 -4.81 11.80
N ALA A 284 24.86 -5.70 12.17
CA ALA A 284 23.56 -5.84 11.55
C ALA A 284 22.74 -4.54 11.67
N ILE A 285 22.71 -3.94 12.86
CA ILE A 285 22.09 -2.63 13.12
C ILE A 285 22.69 -1.55 12.22
N ARG A 286 24.03 -1.45 12.13
CA ARG A 286 24.69 -0.48 11.25
C ARG A 286 24.32 -0.69 9.79
N LYS A 287 24.23 -1.94 9.34
CA LYS A 287 23.86 -2.27 7.95
C LYS A 287 22.39 -1.93 7.65
N ALA A 288 21.47 -2.22 8.57
CA ALA A 288 20.06 -1.85 8.47
C ALA A 288 19.86 -0.32 8.49
N ALA A 289 20.52 0.38 9.42
CA ALA A 289 20.48 1.83 9.52
C ALA A 289 21.02 2.50 8.25
N LYS A 290 22.18 2.06 7.76
CA LYS A 290 22.73 2.58 6.49
C LYS A 290 21.80 2.29 5.32
N TRP A 291 21.26 1.08 5.21
CA TRP A 291 20.32 0.72 4.15
C TRP A 291 19.12 1.67 4.13
N MET A 292 18.55 1.96 5.30
CA MET A 292 17.41 2.87 5.46
C MET A 292 17.78 4.31 5.08
N LEU A 293 18.87 4.85 5.64
CA LEU A 293 19.30 6.24 5.40
C LEU A 293 19.67 6.50 3.94
N ASP A 294 20.36 5.55 3.29
CA ASP A 294 20.72 5.66 1.88
C ASP A 294 19.48 5.81 0.97
N ARG A 295 18.31 5.33 1.43
CA ARG A 295 17.05 5.33 0.68
C ARG A 295 16.11 6.48 1.02
N PHE A 296 16.48 7.34 1.96
CA PHE A 296 15.77 8.61 2.18
C PHE A 296 16.10 9.62 1.09
N ALA A 297 17.29 9.54 0.50
CA ALA A 297 17.66 10.40 -0.61
C ALA A 297 16.68 10.16 -1.78
N LYS A 298 16.15 11.22 -2.39
CA LYS A 298 15.32 11.12 -3.61
C LYS A 298 14.05 10.27 -3.47
N SER A 299 13.54 10.18 -2.24
CA SER A 299 12.29 9.53 -1.90
C SER A 299 11.56 10.42 -0.89
N ASP A 300 10.25 10.59 -1.04
CA ASP A 300 9.41 11.36 -0.10
C ASP A 300 9.17 10.54 1.18
N GLY A 301 10.26 10.23 1.88
CA GLY A 301 10.29 9.26 2.97
C GLY A 301 10.54 7.85 2.46
N LEU A 302 10.83 6.89 3.35
CA LEU A 302 11.28 5.56 2.92
C LEU A 302 10.26 4.84 2.03
N GLY A 303 10.54 4.75 0.73
CA GLY A 303 9.61 4.13 -0.22
C GLY A 303 8.34 4.95 -0.49
N ALA A 304 8.30 6.21 -0.04
CA ALA A 304 7.21 7.17 -0.24
C ALA A 304 5.80 6.70 0.20
N ILE A 305 5.74 5.74 1.13
CA ILE A 305 4.49 5.19 1.67
C ILE A 305 4.45 5.29 3.20
N PHE A 306 3.25 5.48 3.74
CA PHE A 306 3.01 5.80 5.14
C PHE A 306 3.68 4.85 6.16
N PRO A 307 3.52 3.50 6.09
CA PRO A 307 4.01 2.63 7.17
C PRO A 307 5.54 2.64 7.34
N PRO A 308 6.37 2.51 6.28
CA PRO A 308 7.82 2.71 6.38
C PRO A 308 8.22 4.04 7.01
N ILE A 309 7.55 5.15 6.69
CA ILE A 309 7.89 6.47 7.22
C ILE A 309 7.71 6.49 8.75
N ILE A 310 6.58 5.97 9.25
CA ILE A 310 6.33 5.82 10.70
C ILE A 310 7.44 4.99 11.36
N TRP A 311 7.74 3.81 10.81
CA TRP A 311 8.74 2.91 11.39
C TRP A 311 10.16 3.46 11.29
N SER A 312 10.47 4.24 10.25
CA SER A 312 11.73 4.95 10.11
C SER A 312 11.93 5.98 11.22
N ILE A 313 10.90 6.76 11.57
CA ILE A 313 10.99 7.74 12.67
C ILE A 313 11.29 7.03 13.99
N ILE A 314 10.56 5.96 14.31
CA ILE A 314 10.79 5.19 15.54
C ILE A 314 12.20 4.60 15.53
N SER A 315 12.65 4.06 14.39
CA SER A 315 13.99 3.50 14.23
C SER A 315 15.09 4.54 14.42
N LEU A 316 14.93 5.76 13.89
CA LEU A 316 15.86 6.87 14.10
C LEU A 316 15.95 7.24 15.58
N LYS A 317 14.82 7.29 16.30
CA LYS A 317 14.83 7.50 17.76
C LYS A 317 15.57 6.38 18.50
N CYS A 318 15.38 5.12 18.11
CA CYS A 318 16.13 3.99 18.67
C CYS A 318 17.64 4.10 18.42
N LEU A 319 18.03 4.61 17.26
CA LEU A 319 19.44 4.85 16.88
C LEU A 319 20.06 6.08 17.59
N GLY A 320 19.27 6.82 18.38
CA GLY A 320 19.74 7.97 19.16
C GLY A 320 19.70 9.31 18.42
N TYR A 321 19.02 9.41 17.28
CA TYR A 321 18.85 10.69 16.58
C TYR A 321 17.98 11.66 17.40
N ALA A 322 18.41 12.92 17.47
CA ALA A 322 17.64 14.01 18.06
C ALA A 322 16.39 14.31 17.21
N GLU A 323 15.37 14.92 17.80
CA GLU A 323 14.12 15.21 17.04
C GLU A 323 14.32 16.28 15.96
N ASP A 324 15.27 17.18 16.16
CA ASP A 324 15.67 18.24 15.24
C ASP A 324 16.79 17.81 14.28
N SER A 325 17.19 16.52 14.30
CA SER A 325 18.13 16.01 13.30
C SER A 325 17.50 16.10 11.91
N PRO A 326 18.28 16.37 10.84
CA PRO A 326 17.74 16.47 9.50
C PRO A 326 16.93 15.25 9.06
N GLU A 327 17.34 14.05 9.47
CA GLU A 327 16.68 12.78 9.14
C GLU A 327 15.31 12.64 9.80
N VAL A 328 15.22 12.95 11.11
CA VAL A 328 13.95 12.85 11.85
C VAL A 328 13.01 13.97 11.42
N ALA A 329 13.51 15.19 11.27
CA ALA A 329 12.73 16.34 10.84
C ALA A 329 12.18 16.12 9.41
N ALA A 330 12.98 15.61 8.48
CA ALA A 330 12.53 15.28 7.14
C ALA A 330 11.44 14.19 7.17
N ALA A 331 11.65 13.07 7.88
CA ALA A 331 10.64 12.01 7.93
C ALA A 331 9.32 12.47 8.57
N LEU A 332 9.37 13.33 9.59
CA LEU A 332 8.17 13.96 10.17
C LEU A 332 7.46 14.89 9.18
N LEU A 333 8.23 15.65 8.40
CA LEU A 333 7.69 16.52 7.36
C LEU A 333 6.99 15.71 6.26
N GLU A 334 7.53 14.56 5.86
CA GLU A 334 6.88 13.69 4.86
C GLU A 334 5.53 13.14 5.37
N LEU A 335 5.41 12.80 6.66
CA LEU A 335 4.10 12.46 7.24
C LEU A 335 3.12 13.64 7.25
N GLU A 336 3.59 14.84 7.56
CA GLU A 336 2.74 16.03 7.55
C GLU A 336 2.22 16.31 6.13
N LYS A 337 3.03 16.09 5.08
CA LYS A 337 2.58 16.22 3.68
C LYS A 337 1.48 15.22 3.29
N LEU A 338 1.42 14.06 3.96
CA LEU A 338 0.34 13.09 3.78
C LEU A 338 -0.94 13.48 4.54
N THR A 339 -0.91 14.53 5.36
CA THR A 339 -2.06 14.96 6.17
C THR A 339 -2.89 15.99 5.43
N ILE A 340 -4.17 15.69 5.23
CA ILE A 340 -5.19 16.63 4.77
C ILE A 340 -5.89 17.23 5.99
N HIS A 341 -5.81 18.55 6.12
CA HIS A 341 -6.49 19.29 7.20
C HIS A 341 -7.79 19.89 6.71
N GLU A 342 -8.91 19.57 7.36
CA GLU A 342 -10.22 20.11 7.03
C GLU A 342 -10.92 20.63 8.29
N GLY A 343 -10.81 21.94 8.53
CA GLY A 343 -11.37 22.56 9.71
C GLY A 343 -10.82 21.93 10.99
N ASP A 344 -11.69 21.26 11.75
CA ASP A 344 -11.35 20.57 12.98
C ASP A 344 -10.98 19.08 12.79
N THR A 345 -11.03 18.52 11.58
CA THR A 345 -10.57 17.16 11.30
C THR A 345 -9.21 17.16 10.60
N ALA A 346 -8.53 16.02 10.65
CA ALA A 346 -7.33 15.75 9.88
C ALA A 346 -7.36 14.27 9.47
N ARG A 347 -7.15 14.00 8.19
CA ARG A 347 -7.06 12.64 7.66
C ARG A 347 -5.76 12.46 6.89
N LEU A 348 -5.35 11.22 6.66
CA LEU A 348 -4.08 10.91 6.03
C LEU A 348 -4.27 10.09 4.77
N GLU A 349 -3.41 10.34 3.79
CA GLU A 349 -3.27 9.50 2.62
C GLU A 349 -2.15 8.47 2.84
N PRO A 350 -2.28 7.23 2.31
CA PRO A 350 -1.26 6.22 2.46
C PRO A 350 0.00 6.53 1.64
N CYS A 351 -0.16 7.24 0.52
CA CYS A 351 0.87 7.85 -0.33
C CYS A 351 0.18 8.84 -1.29
N ARG A 352 0.93 9.44 -2.22
CA ARG A 352 0.41 10.37 -3.25
C ARG A 352 0.54 9.74 -4.64
N SER A 353 -0.43 9.95 -5.54
CA SER A 353 -0.53 9.29 -6.85
C SER A 353 -0.26 10.18 -8.09
N PRO A 354 0.60 11.22 -8.04
CA PRO A 354 0.63 12.24 -9.09
C PRO A 354 1.10 11.71 -10.45
N VAL A 355 2.00 10.72 -10.50
CA VAL A 355 2.50 10.18 -11.78
C VAL A 355 1.41 9.36 -12.46
N TRP A 356 0.78 8.46 -11.71
CA TRP A 356 -0.36 7.66 -12.16
C TRP A 356 -1.51 8.52 -12.67
N ASP A 357 -1.93 9.49 -11.85
CA ASP A 357 -3.05 10.38 -12.17
C ASP A 357 -2.76 11.24 -13.39
N THR A 358 -1.53 11.73 -13.52
CA THR A 358 -1.10 12.52 -14.68
C THR A 358 -1.07 11.68 -15.96
N ALA A 359 -0.53 10.46 -15.90
CA ALA A 359 -0.48 9.58 -17.05
C ALA A 359 -1.89 9.22 -17.57
N ILE A 360 -2.79 8.84 -16.66
CA ILE A 360 -4.20 8.57 -17.00
C ILE A 360 -4.90 9.81 -17.55
N SER A 361 -4.66 10.98 -16.94
CA SER A 361 -5.27 12.24 -17.38
C SER A 361 -4.82 12.62 -18.79
N ILE A 362 -3.53 12.48 -19.11
CA ILE A 362 -3.01 12.70 -20.47
C ILE A 362 -3.70 11.77 -21.46
N ILE A 363 -3.78 10.47 -21.14
CA ILE A 363 -4.44 9.47 -22.01
C ILE A 363 -5.90 9.86 -22.26
N ALA A 364 -6.66 10.14 -21.21
CA ALA A 364 -8.08 10.50 -21.31
C ALA A 364 -8.31 11.80 -22.11
N LEU A 365 -7.47 12.82 -21.89
CA LEU A 365 -7.54 14.08 -22.64
C LEU A 365 -7.20 13.86 -24.13
N ARG A 366 -6.19 13.06 -24.43
CA ARG A 366 -5.82 12.73 -25.82
C ARG A 366 -6.91 11.93 -26.52
N GLU A 367 -7.49 10.92 -25.88
CA GLU A 367 -8.57 10.11 -26.44
C GLU A 367 -9.89 10.88 -26.61
N SER A 368 -10.10 11.91 -25.80
CA SER A 368 -11.23 12.83 -25.94
C SER A 368 -10.96 14.00 -26.90
N GLY A 369 -9.89 13.94 -27.71
CA GLY A 369 -9.63 14.85 -28.83
C GLY A 369 -8.91 16.15 -28.48
N VAL A 370 -8.30 16.27 -27.29
CA VAL A 370 -7.46 17.42 -26.93
C VAL A 370 -6.14 17.33 -27.69
N SER A 371 -5.71 18.40 -28.36
CA SER A 371 -4.42 18.43 -29.08
C SER A 371 -3.22 18.25 -28.15
N ALA A 372 -2.23 17.46 -28.57
CA ALA A 372 -0.93 17.33 -27.89
C ALA A 372 -0.20 18.69 -27.77
N ASP A 373 -0.47 19.61 -28.70
CA ASP A 373 0.04 20.99 -28.67
C ASP A 373 -0.75 21.93 -27.75
N SER A 374 -1.71 21.41 -26.97
CA SER A 374 -2.35 22.22 -25.94
C SER A 374 -1.35 22.52 -24.82
N ALA A 375 -1.39 23.73 -24.26
CA ALA A 375 -0.50 24.10 -23.16
C ALA A 375 -0.61 23.15 -21.94
N PRO A 376 -1.82 22.74 -21.50
CA PRO A 376 -1.98 21.74 -20.44
C PRO A 376 -1.22 20.45 -20.70
N LEU A 377 -1.32 19.87 -21.91
CA LEU A 377 -0.66 18.60 -22.21
C LEU A 377 0.86 18.72 -22.31
N ARG A 378 1.38 19.83 -22.87
CA ARG A 378 2.84 20.06 -22.86
C ARG A 378 3.39 20.14 -21.44
N MET A 379 2.75 20.90 -20.56
CA MET A 379 3.18 21.01 -19.16
C MET A 379 3.14 19.64 -18.46
N ALA A 380 2.11 18.85 -18.71
CA ALA A 380 1.99 17.51 -18.16
C ALA A 380 3.07 16.54 -18.67
N VAL A 381 3.37 16.60 -19.98
CA VAL A 381 4.44 15.81 -20.59
C VAL A 381 5.82 16.22 -20.05
N ASP A 382 6.11 17.51 -19.97
CA ASP A 382 7.37 18.02 -19.42
C ASP A 382 7.53 17.60 -17.95
N TRP A 383 6.46 17.70 -17.16
CA TRP A 383 6.45 17.24 -15.78
C TRP A 383 6.67 15.73 -15.68
N LEU A 384 5.97 14.93 -16.49
CA LEU A 384 6.08 13.47 -16.46
C LEU A 384 7.49 13.02 -16.87
N LEU A 385 8.09 13.63 -17.90
CA LEU A 385 9.48 13.36 -18.30
C LEU A 385 10.48 13.69 -17.18
N SER A 386 10.21 14.73 -16.37
CA SER A 386 11.05 15.06 -15.22
C SER A 386 11.06 14.00 -14.11
N LYS A 387 10.07 13.08 -14.11
CA LYS A 387 9.93 11.99 -13.12
C LYS A 387 10.62 10.70 -13.52
N GLU A 388 11.18 10.63 -14.73
CA GLU A 388 11.85 9.44 -15.21
C GLU A 388 13.08 9.08 -14.36
N VAL A 389 13.14 7.83 -13.90
CA VAL A 389 14.27 7.30 -13.15
C VAL A 389 15.43 7.00 -14.08
N ARG A 390 16.53 7.74 -13.91
CA ARG A 390 17.78 7.57 -14.67
C ARG A 390 18.92 6.95 -13.87
N GLN A 391 18.64 6.44 -12.67
CA GLN A 391 19.64 5.85 -11.77
C GLN A 391 19.30 4.40 -11.40
N ARG A 392 20.33 3.60 -11.16
CA ARG A 392 20.17 2.22 -10.70
C ARG A 392 19.76 2.20 -9.23
N ALA A 393 18.81 1.35 -8.90
CA ALA A 393 18.34 1.15 -7.54
C ALA A 393 18.16 -0.34 -7.19
N ASP A 394 17.30 -0.66 -6.23
CA ASP A 394 17.06 -2.01 -5.72
C ASP A 394 16.70 -3.02 -6.81
N TRP A 395 15.92 -2.60 -7.82
CA TRP A 395 15.54 -3.43 -8.97
C TRP A 395 16.75 -3.91 -9.79
N SER A 396 17.82 -3.11 -9.84
CA SER A 396 19.01 -3.39 -10.65
C SER A 396 19.82 -4.58 -10.11
N LEU A 397 19.58 -5.02 -8.88
CA LEU A 397 20.19 -6.24 -8.33
C LEU A 397 19.79 -7.49 -9.12
N ARG A 398 18.55 -7.54 -9.62
CA ARG A 398 18.06 -8.64 -10.47
C ARG A 398 18.26 -8.38 -11.95
N LYS A 399 18.34 -7.11 -12.34
CA LYS A 399 18.44 -6.66 -13.74
C LYS A 399 19.61 -5.68 -13.91
N PRO A 400 20.87 -6.12 -13.69
CA PRO A 400 22.02 -5.23 -13.62
C PRO A 400 22.43 -4.61 -14.96
N HIS A 401 21.96 -5.19 -16.07
CA HIS A 401 22.30 -4.75 -17.44
C HIS A 401 21.17 -3.98 -18.12
N VAL A 402 20.04 -3.77 -17.44
CA VAL A 402 18.96 -2.93 -17.96
C VAL A 402 19.34 -1.48 -17.72
N GLU A 403 19.18 -0.66 -18.76
CA GLU A 403 19.36 0.78 -18.66
C GLU A 403 18.28 1.36 -17.73
N PRO A 404 18.64 2.22 -16.76
CA PRO A 404 17.64 2.87 -15.91
C PRO A 404 16.69 3.74 -16.72
N ALA A 405 15.44 3.29 -16.77
CA ALA A 405 14.28 4.02 -17.22
C ALA A 405 13.07 3.45 -16.47
N GLY A 406 12.13 4.30 -16.11
CA GLY A 406 10.94 3.90 -15.37
C GLY A 406 10.34 5.06 -14.61
N TRP A 407 9.09 4.88 -14.19
CA TRP A 407 8.33 5.83 -13.41
C TRP A 407 7.87 5.15 -12.12
N TYR A 408 7.77 5.95 -11.06
CA TYR A 408 7.20 5.56 -9.78
C TYR A 408 5.85 6.25 -9.62
N PHE A 409 4.99 5.69 -8.76
CA PHE A 409 3.67 6.23 -8.44
C PHE A 409 3.67 7.66 -7.86
N GLU A 410 4.63 7.96 -6.98
CA GLU A 410 4.65 9.17 -6.14
C GLU A 410 5.31 10.41 -6.79
N PHE A 411 5.56 11.47 -6.01
CA PHE A 411 6.30 12.65 -6.49
C PHE A 411 7.80 12.39 -6.60
N ASN A 412 8.39 11.70 -5.63
CA ASN A 412 9.78 11.26 -5.63
C ASN A 412 9.87 9.87 -5.00
N ASN A 413 10.31 8.87 -5.77
CA ASN A 413 10.58 7.53 -5.27
C ASN A 413 11.59 6.77 -6.14
N GLU A 414 12.72 7.41 -6.48
CA GLU A 414 13.65 6.90 -7.51
C GLU A 414 14.21 5.48 -7.23
N PHE A 415 14.15 5.01 -5.99
CA PHE A 415 14.57 3.66 -5.64
C PHE A 415 13.61 2.56 -6.10
N TYR A 416 12.35 2.92 -6.35
CA TYR A 416 11.24 2.00 -6.55
C TYR A 416 10.32 2.41 -7.71
N PRO A 417 10.84 2.58 -8.95
CA PRO A 417 9.95 2.60 -10.10
C PRO A 417 9.20 1.28 -10.19
N ASP A 418 7.93 1.36 -10.56
CA ASP A 418 7.03 0.23 -10.71
C ASP A 418 6.63 0.04 -12.19
N ILE A 419 6.05 -1.11 -12.49
CA ILE A 419 5.87 -1.56 -13.88
C ILE A 419 4.67 -0.86 -14.50
N ASP A 420 3.60 -0.71 -13.74
CA ASP A 420 2.33 -0.14 -14.16
C ASP A 420 2.44 1.36 -14.41
N ASP A 421 3.06 2.14 -13.51
CA ASP A 421 3.34 3.57 -13.77
C ASP A 421 4.25 3.75 -14.98
N THR A 422 5.28 2.90 -15.13
CA THR A 422 6.14 2.93 -16.31
C THR A 422 5.36 2.69 -17.60
N ILE A 423 4.43 1.72 -17.60
CA ILE A 423 3.57 1.43 -18.74
C ILE A 423 2.64 2.62 -19.03
N MET A 424 1.97 3.15 -18.00
CA MET A 424 1.02 4.25 -18.18
C MET A 424 1.71 5.53 -18.63
N ALA A 425 2.87 5.85 -18.06
CA ALA A 425 3.65 7.01 -18.47
C ALA A 425 4.10 6.89 -19.93
N THR A 426 4.62 5.71 -20.35
CA THR A 426 5.03 5.50 -21.73
C THR A 426 3.86 5.55 -22.72
N MET A 427 2.70 5.00 -22.36
CA MET A 427 1.46 5.12 -23.15
C MET A 427 1.01 6.58 -23.29
N ALA A 428 1.06 7.36 -22.21
CA ALA A 428 0.73 8.77 -22.21
C ALA A 428 1.67 9.58 -23.11
N LEU A 429 2.99 9.38 -22.98
CA LEU A 429 4.01 10.04 -23.78
C LEU A 429 3.88 9.68 -25.28
N ALA A 430 3.63 8.42 -25.61
CA ALA A 430 3.43 7.98 -26.98
C ALA A 430 2.24 8.67 -27.66
N LYS A 431 1.16 8.92 -26.92
CA LYS A 431 -0.01 9.67 -27.42
C LYS A 431 0.27 11.16 -27.65
N CYS A 432 1.38 11.68 -27.16
CA CYS A 432 1.79 13.09 -27.28
C CYS A 432 2.98 13.33 -28.22
N LEU A 433 3.49 12.29 -28.90
CA LEU A 433 4.58 12.46 -29.87
C LEU A 433 4.19 13.40 -31.04
N PRO A 434 5.10 14.22 -31.56
CA PRO A 434 4.81 15.14 -32.67
C PRO A 434 4.43 14.41 -33.98
N GLY A 435 3.51 14.98 -34.76
CA GLY A 435 3.22 14.59 -36.16
C GLY A 435 2.36 13.34 -36.36
N ASP A 436 2.35 12.80 -37.60
CA ASP A 436 1.66 11.56 -38.00
C ASP A 436 2.19 10.28 -37.31
N SER A 437 3.06 10.42 -36.30
CA SER A 437 3.57 9.35 -35.43
C SER A 437 2.46 8.61 -34.66
N HIS A 438 1.26 9.19 -34.60
CA HIS A 438 0.05 8.56 -34.07
C HIS A 438 -0.56 7.51 -35.00
N ALA A 439 -0.15 7.47 -36.28
CA ALA A 439 -0.65 6.51 -37.25
C ALA A 439 -0.16 5.10 -36.90
N ALA A 440 -1.06 4.34 -36.27
CA ALA A 440 -0.92 2.92 -35.91
C ALA A 440 0.04 2.61 -34.76
N TRP A 441 -0.20 3.20 -33.58
CA TRP A 441 0.16 2.53 -32.32
C TRP A 441 -1.06 1.77 -31.79
N THR A 442 -1.10 0.45 -31.99
CA THR A 442 -2.05 -0.45 -31.35
C THR A 442 -1.35 -1.14 -30.19
N ALA A 443 -1.78 -0.87 -28.96
CA ALA A 443 -1.43 -1.71 -27.83
C ALA A 443 -2.34 -2.94 -27.85
N GLU A 444 -1.86 -4.06 -28.40
CA GLU A 444 -2.56 -5.34 -28.26
C GLU A 444 -2.15 -6.02 -26.96
N PHE A 445 -3.14 -6.37 -26.14
CA PHE A 445 -2.95 -7.39 -25.12
C PHE A 445 -2.75 -8.71 -25.85
N VAL A 446 -1.52 -9.22 -25.86
CA VAL A 446 -1.23 -10.57 -26.31
C VAL A 446 -1.15 -11.46 -25.06
N PRO A 447 -2.20 -12.24 -24.73
CA PRO A 447 -2.01 -13.37 -23.82
C PRO A 447 -0.93 -14.25 -24.45
N GLY A 448 0.15 -14.52 -23.72
CA GLY A 448 1.28 -15.29 -24.25
C GLY A 448 0.80 -16.54 -24.99
N GLU A 449 1.29 -16.73 -26.22
CA GLU A 449 0.86 -17.82 -27.09
C GLU A 449 0.94 -19.16 -26.36
N THR A 450 -0.21 -19.81 -26.19
CA THR A 450 -0.31 -21.22 -25.85
C THR A 450 0.16 -22.05 -27.06
N SER A 451 1.47 -22.25 -27.20
CA SER A 451 1.97 -23.35 -28.03
C SER A 451 1.74 -24.67 -27.28
N PRO A 452 1.24 -25.74 -27.92
CA PRO A 452 1.01 -27.01 -27.25
C PRO A 452 2.35 -27.69 -26.97
N ARG A 453 2.94 -27.40 -25.81
CA ARG A 453 3.92 -28.26 -25.15
C ARG A 453 3.39 -28.59 -23.76
N THR A 454 3.46 -29.88 -23.47
CA THR A 454 3.01 -30.63 -22.28
C THR A 454 3.21 -29.90 -20.94
N PRO A 455 2.36 -30.17 -19.93
CA PRO A 455 2.12 -29.27 -18.81
C PRO A 455 3.28 -29.27 -17.80
N ALA A 456 3.88 -28.11 -17.60
CA ALA A 456 4.71 -27.81 -16.44
C ALA A 456 4.23 -26.49 -15.82
N THR A 457 3.80 -26.58 -14.57
CA THR A 457 3.37 -25.48 -13.72
C THR A 457 4.40 -24.35 -13.64
N SER A 458 4.14 -23.22 -14.30
CA SER A 458 4.44 -21.85 -13.85
C SER A 458 4.27 -20.86 -15.00
N ASP A 459 3.02 -20.59 -15.40
CA ASP A 459 2.75 -19.50 -16.34
C ASP A 459 2.92 -18.17 -15.60
N LYS A 460 4.12 -17.60 -15.71
CA LYS A 460 4.34 -16.18 -15.47
C LYS A 460 3.76 -15.43 -16.66
N VAL A 461 2.71 -14.66 -16.40
CA VAL A 461 2.22 -13.63 -17.34
C VAL A 461 3.34 -12.60 -17.47
N ASN A 462 4.19 -12.76 -18.49
CA ASN A 462 5.07 -11.70 -18.94
C ASN A 462 4.25 -10.83 -19.88
N THR A 463 3.76 -9.70 -19.39
CA THR A 463 3.22 -8.66 -20.26
C THR A 463 4.39 -8.02 -20.98
N VAL A 464 4.47 -8.23 -22.30
CA VAL A 464 5.39 -7.50 -23.17
C VAL A 464 4.52 -6.62 -24.05
N ILE A 465 4.67 -5.30 -23.89
CA ILE A 465 4.06 -4.33 -24.79
C ILE A 465 4.99 -4.22 -26.00
N PHE A 466 4.51 -4.64 -27.16
CA PHE A 466 5.16 -4.34 -28.43
C PHE A 466 4.45 -3.15 -29.07
N GLY A 467 5.23 -2.17 -29.54
CA GLY A 467 4.78 -1.19 -30.51
C GLY A 467 5.26 -1.60 -31.89
N THR A 468 4.34 -1.80 -32.83
CA THR A 468 4.67 -1.95 -34.25
C THR A 468 4.18 -0.72 -35.00
N THR A 469 5.10 -0.03 -35.67
CA THR A 469 4.75 1.07 -36.59
C THR A 469 4.55 0.49 -37.99
N THR A 470 3.43 0.81 -38.65
CA THR A 470 3.19 0.40 -40.05
C THR A 470 4.05 1.16 -41.08
N SER A 471 4.83 2.17 -40.67
CA SER A 471 5.72 2.88 -41.56
C SER A 471 7.04 2.11 -41.74
N GLY A 472 7.26 1.57 -42.94
CA GLY A 472 8.51 0.91 -43.37
C GLY A 472 9.75 1.81 -43.47
N SER A 473 9.79 2.95 -42.77
CA SER A 473 10.95 3.84 -42.74
C SER A 473 11.66 3.69 -41.40
N ARG A 474 12.83 3.05 -41.41
CA ARG A 474 13.82 3.12 -40.34
C ARG A 474 14.15 4.58 -40.05
N ALA A 475 13.67 5.11 -38.93
CA ALA A 475 14.25 6.29 -38.31
C ALA A 475 15.40 5.79 -37.43
N ALA A 476 16.60 5.78 -37.99
CA ALA A 476 17.81 5.89 -37.18
C ALA A 476 17.90 7.36 -36.76
N VAL A 477 17.82 7.62 -35.46
CA VAL A 477 18.33 8.84 -34.85
C VAL A 477 18.94 8.43 -33.52
N ASP A 478 20.25 8.65 -33.39
CA ASP A 478 20.96 8.61 -32.11
C ASP A 478 20.30 9.58 -31.13
N VAL A 479 19.74 9.06 -30.04
CA VAL A 479 19.71 9.68 -28.70
C VAL A 479 19.90 8.56 -27.68
#